data_AF-A0A355VAE7-F1
#
_entry.id   AF-A0A355VAE7-F1
#
_cell.length_a   1.000
_cell.length_b   1.000
_cell.length_c   1.000
_cell.angle_alpha   90.00
_cell.angle_beta   90.00
_cell.angle_gamma   90.00
#
_symmetry.space_group_name_H-M   'P 1'
#
loop_
_entity.id
_entity.type
_entity.pdbx_description
1 polymer ?
#
loop_
_entity_poly.entity_id
_entity_poly.type
_entity_poly.pdbx_seq_one_letter_code
_entity_poly.pdbx_strand_id
1 'polypeptide(L)'
;MMMLATLCACAASTVEVSGSYPSPTIQRIPLTLGVYYSDALRNYTYTERSQTGDDEYYVESGQTHMELFNTVLPAMFENVVLLDDPAQADAMGVDAIFMPSIDEFQLGMPQKTRLEAYEVWVKYNMRLTGTDGSYIADWVMTAYVNATVGGLSTAESGINDAAVAALRDLASNFSISF
;
A
#
# COMPACT_ATOMS: atom_id res chain seq x y z
N MET A 1 -8.15 -25.45 -47.23
CA MET A 1 -8.55 -25.56 -45.81
C MET A 1 -7.59 -24.67 -45.03
N MET A 2 -7.97 -23.42 -44.76
CA MET A 2 -7.12 -22.46 -44.03
C MET A 2 -7.26 -22.76 -42.54
N MET A 3 -6.19 -23.27 -41.92
CA MET A 3 -6.17 -23.59 -40.49
C MET A 3 -5.96 -22.28 -39.72
N LEU A 4 -7.02 -21.80 -39.07
CA LEU A 4 -7.02 -20.58 -38.27
C LEU A 4 -6.38 -20.92 -36.91
N ALA A 5 -5.14 -20.48 -36.71
CA ALA A 5 -4.47 -20.56 -35.43
C ALA A 5 -5.06 -19.49 -34.50
N THR A 6 -5.89 -19.91 -33.55
CA THR A 6 -6.32 -19.05 -32.44
C THR A 6 -5.17 -18.90 -31.46
N LEU A 7 -4.53 -17.73 -31.45
CA LEU A 7 -3.68 -17.30 -30.34
C LEU A 7 -4.58 -17.16 -29.10
N CYS A 8 -4.46 -18.08 -28.15
CA CYS A 8 -4.92 -17.84 -26.78
C CYS A 8 -4.08 -16.68 -26.23
N ALA A 9 -4.61 -15.46 -26.31
CA ALA A 9 -4.06 -14.34 -25.58
C ALA A 9 -4.47 -14.52 -24.11
N CYS A 10 -3.52 -14.83 -23.22
CA CYS A 10 -3.73 -14.60 -21.79
C CYS A 10 -3.94 -13.09 -21.64
N ALA A 11 -5.15 -12.69 -21.26
CA ALA A 11 -5.48 -11.30 -21.03
C ALA A 11 -5.07 -10.98 -19.60
N ALA A 12 -4.01 -10.17 -19.44
CA ALA A 12 -3.70 -9.62 -18.14
C ALA A 12 -4.62 -8.43 -17.84
N SER A 13 -5.15 -8.38 -16.62
CA SER A 13 -5.96 -7.27 -16.10
C SER A 13 -5.10 -6.38 -15.21
N THR A 14 -5.28 -5.07 -15.32
CA THR A 14 -4.68 -4.11 -14.37
C THR A 14 -5.74 -3.65 -13.38
N VAL A 15 -5.39 -3.67 -12.10
CA VAL A 15 -6.20 -3.17 -10.99
C VAL A 15 -5.44 -2.00 -10.36
N GLU A 16 -5.89 -0.78 -10.66
CA GLU A 16 -5.45 0.40 -9.93
C GLU A 16 -6.19 0.44 -8.60
N VAL A 17 -5.48 0.30 -7.49
CA VAL A 17 -6.09 0.33 -6.16
C VAL A 17 -6.40 1.77 -5.81
N SER A 18 -7.68 2.07 -5.60
CA SER A 18 -8.17 3.39 -5.23
C SER A 18 -9.22 3.31 -4.14
N GLY A 19 -9.05 4.14 -3.11
CA GLY A 19 -9.91 4.15 -1.95
C GLY A 19 -9.85 5.46 -1.18
N SER A 20 -10.41 5.46 0.03
CA SER A 20 -10.32 6.59 0.94
C SER A 20 -9.98 6.10 2.34
N TYR A 21 -9.14 6.89 3.01
CA TYR A 21 -8.61 6.59 4.33
C TYR A 21 -9.12 7.62 5.33
N PRO A 22 -9.70 7.22 6.47
CA PRO A 22 -10.14 8.17 7.46
C PRO A 22 -8.93 8.82 8.14
N SER A 23 -8.99 10.14 8.34
CA SER A 23 -8.02 10.85 9.15
C SER A 23 -8.27 10.56 10.63
N PRO A 24 -7.26 10.15 11.42
CA PRO A 24 -7.45 9.83 12.82
C PRO A 24 -7.68 11.08 13.66
N THR A 25 -8.39 10.94 14.77
CA THR A 25 -8.58 12.03 15.74
C THR A 25 -7.69 11.79 16.96
N ILE A 26 -6.49 12.36 16.94
CA ILE A 26 -5.51 12.23 18.04
C ILE A 26 -4.86 13.57 18.38
N GLN A 27 -4.16 13.63 19.51
CA GLN A 27 -3.31 14.77 19.84
C GLN A 27 -2.06 14.74 18.95
N ARG A 28 -1.78 15.87 18.29
CA ARG A 28 -0.60 16.01 17.43
C ARG A 28 0.70 16.02 18.24
N ILE A 29 1.72 15.42 17.66
CA ILE A 29 3.11 15.46 18.07
C ILE A 29 3.68 16.82 17.61
N PRO A 30 4.31 17.61 18.49
CA PRO A 30 4.83 18.94 18.18
C PRO A 30 6.19 18.85 17.45
N LEU A 31 6.20 18.16 16.31
CA LEU A 31 7.36 17.99 15.43
C LEU A 31 6.94 18.23 13.99
N THR A 32 7.91 18.64 13.17
CA THR A 32 7.83 18.73 11.72
C THR A 32 8.41 17.46 11.12
N LEU A 33 7.54 16.59 10.59
CA LEU A 33 7.96 15.33 10.00
C LEU A 33 8.25 15.50 8.51
N GLY A 34 9.47 15.17 8.08
CA GLY A 34 9.79 14.94 6.68
C GLY A 34 9.28 13.57 6.25
N VAL A 35 8.67 13.45 5.08
CA VAL A 35 8.21 12.16 4.54
C VAL A 35 8.86 11.95 3.19
N TYR A 36 9.53 10.82 3.02
CA TYR A 36 10.11 10.45 1.73
C TYR A 36 9.54 9.11 1.28
N TYR A 37 8.89 9.14 0.11
CA TYR A 37 8.46 7.93 -0.59
C TYR A 37 9.48 7.57 -1.66
N SER A 38 10.06 6.37 -1.54
CA SER A 38 10.99 5.85 -2.55
C SER A 38 10.26 5.54 -3.87
N ASP A 39 11.01 5.48 -4.97
CA ASP A 39 10.46 5.07 -6.27
C ASP A 39 9.86 3.67 -6.24
N ALA A 40 10.42 2.77 -5.41
CA ALA A 40 9.90 1.43 -5.22
C ALA A 40 8.50 1.43 -4.59
N LEU A 41 8.22 2.36 -3.67
CA LEU A 41 6.88 2.54 -3.10
C LEU A 41 5.95 3.26 -4.08
N ARG A 42 6.42 4.36 -4.70
CA ARG A 42 5.63 5.17 -5.63
C ARG A 42 5.08 4.35 -6.80
N ASN A 43 5.89 3.44 -7.32
CA ASN A 43 5.60 2.59 -8.46
C ASN A 43 5.31 1.14 -8.04
N TYR A 44 4.83 0.92 -6.81
CA TYR A 44 4.59 -0.43 -6.33
C TYR A 44 3.48 -1.13 -7.12
N THR A 45 3.83 -2.26 -7.71
CA THR A 45 2.91 -3.14 -8.43
C THR A 45 3.14 -4.59 -7.98
N TYR A 46 2.08 -5.27 -7.57
CA TYR A 46 2.11 -6.71 -7.28
C TYR A 46 1.51 -7.49 -8.46
N THR A 47 2.14 -8.58 -8.87
CA THR A 47 1.62 -9.45 -9.94
C THR A 47 1.04 -10.72 -9.36
N GLU A 48 -0.26 -10.90 -9.53
CA GLU A 48 -0.97 -12.13 -9.20
C GLU A 48 -1.19 -12.97 -10.46
N ARG A 49 -0.91 -14.28 -10.41
CA ARG A 49 -1.16 -15.19 -11.54
C ARG A 49 -2.03 -16.35 -11.11
N SER A 50 -3.05 -16.71 -11.87
CA SER A 50 -3.84 -17.91 -11.59
C SER A 50 -2.97 -19.17 -11.59
N GLN A 51 -3.42 -20.24 -10.92
CA GLN A 51 -2.67 -21.50 -10.85
C GLN A 51 -2.49 -22.15 -12.24
N THR A 52 -3.43 -21.91 -13.16
CA THR A 52 -3.37 -22.42 -14.54
C THR A 52 -2.66 -21.47 -15.49
N GLY A 53 -2.38 -20.23 -15.06
CA GLY A 53 -1.74 -19.18 -15.86
C GLY A 53 -2.69 -18.44 -16.82
N ASP A 54 -3.99 -18.75 -16.77
CA ASP A 54 -4.99 -18.18 -17.67
C ASP A 54 -5.33 -16.71 -17.33
N ASP A 55 -5.19 -16.32 -16.05
CA ASP A 55 -5.45 -14.97 -15.56
C ASP A 55 -4.20 -14.40 -14.89
N GLU A 56 -3.86 -13.15 -15.22
CA GLU A 56 -2.79 -12.38 -14.59
C GLU A 56 -3.34 -11.01 -14.17
N TYR A 57 -3.13 -10.61 -12.92
CA TYR A 57 -3.54 -9.31 -12.40
C TYR A 57 -2.32 -8.50 -11.99
N TYR A 58 -2.20 -7.30 -12.54
CA TYR A 58 -1.26 -6.28 -12.06
C TYR A 58 -1.99 -5.38 -11.07
N VAL A 59 -1.66 -5.51 -9.79
CA VAL A 59 -2.23 -4.72 -8.70
C VAL A 59 -1.33 -3.52 -8.46
N GLU A 60 -1.70 -2.37 -9.02
CA GLU A 60 -0.97 -1.11 -8.87
C GLU A 60 -1.47 -0.39 -7.62
N SER A 61 -0.65 -0.37 -6.56
CA SER A 61 -1.08 0.16 -5.25
C SER A 61 -0.17 1.26 -4.68
N GLY A 62 0.90 1.63 -5.38
CA GLY A 62 1.86 2.64 -4.92
C GLY A 62 1.21 3.98 -4.54
N GLN A 63 0.29 4.48 -5.37
CA GLN A 63 -0.43 5.74 -5.09
C GLN A 63 -1.25 5.64 -3.80
N THR A 64 -2.02 4.56 -3.63
CA THR A 64 -2.92 4.44 -2.49
C THR A 64 -2.20 4.26 -1.15
N HIS A 65 -0.99 3.68 -1.17
CA HIS A 65 -0.13 3.64 0.01
C HIS A 65 0.34 5.05 0.41
N MET A 66 0.71 5.89 -0.56
CA MET A 66 1.06 7.29 -0.29
C MET A 66 -0.14 8.10 0.19
N GLU A 67 -1.32 7.91 -0.40
CA GLU A 67 -2.57 8.55 0.03
C GLU A 67 -2.89 8.23 1.50
N LEU A 68 -2.72 6.98 1.90
CA LEU A 68 -2.88 6.55 3.29
C LEU A 68 -1.99 7.38 4.24
N PHE A 69 -0.68 7.41 4.00
CA PHE A 69 0.26 8.14 4.86
C PHE A 69 0.06 9.65 4.79
N ASN A 70 -0.23 10.20 3.61
CA ASN A 70 -0.56 11.61 3.40
C ASN A 70 -1.86 12.02 4.11
N THR A 71 -2.74 11.07 4.44
CA THR A 71 -3.96 11.34 5.21
C THR A 71 -3.73 11.23 6.71
N VAL A 72 -2.95 10.23 7.13
CA VAL A 72 -2.76 9.89 8.54
C VAL A 72 -1.71 10.80 9.19
N LEU A 73 -0.54 11.00 8.57
CA LEU A 73 0.56 11.75 9.18
C LEU A 73 0.21 13.21 9.52
N PRO A 74 -0.51 13.99 8.69
CA PRO A 74 -0.90 15.37 9.05
C PRO A 74 -1.88 15.47 10.22
N ALA A 75 -2.55 14.37 10.57
CA ALA A 75 -3.36 14.30 11.78
C ALA A 75 -2.54 13.99 13.03
N MET A 76 -1.36 13.37 12.85
CA MET A 76 -0.48 12.93 13.92
C MET A 76 0.61 13.95 14.25
N PHE A 77 1.04 14.79 13.31
CA PHE A 77 2.13 15.75 13.47
C PHE A 77 1.65 17.19 13.28
N GLU A 78 2.34 18.14 13.92
CA GLU A 78 2.07 19.57 13.71
C GLU A 78 2.30 20.00 12.27
N ASN A 79 3.39 19.55 11.67
CA ASN A 79 3.71 19.81 10.27
C ASN A 79 4.22 18.53 9.60
N VAL A 80 3.86 18.35 8.33
CA VAL A 80 4.35 17.26 7.50
C VAL A 80 4.86 17.87 6.20
N VAL A 81 6.10 17.56 5.84
CA VAL A 81 6.77 18.06 4.63
C VAL A 81 7.11 16.86 3.76
N LEU A 82 6.56 16.81 2.56
CA LEU A 82 6.97 15.81 1.57
C LEU A 82 8.34 16.19 1.02
N LEU A 83 9.29 15.26 1.09
CA LEU A 83 10.63 15.40 0.56
C LEU A 83 10.74 14.67 -0.78
N ASP A 84 11.33 15.32 -1.77
CA ASP A 84 11.72 14.67 -3.03
C ASP A 84 13.03 13.88 -2.88
N ASP A 85 13.89 14.31 -1.96
CA ASP A 85 15.16 13.67 -1.62
C ASP A 85 15.41 13.83 -0.09
N PRO A 86 15.71 12.75 0.65
CA PRO A 86 16.06 12.82 2.07
C PRO A 86 17.19 13.81 2.38
N ALA A 87 18.13 14.02 1.45
CA ALA A 87 19.24 14.96 1.62
C ALA A 87 18.78 16.44 1.75
N GLN A 88 17.52 16.75 1.43
CA GLN A 88 16.95 18.09 1.57
C GLN A 88 16.36 18.35 2.97
N ALA A 89 16.36 17.36 3.86
CA ALA A 89 15.69 17.44 5.16
C ALA A 89 16.16 18.65 6.00
N ASP A 90 17.47 18.88 6.11
CA ASP A 90 18.03 20.03 6.84
C ASP A 90 17.56 21.37 6.25
N ALA A 91 17.56 21.49 4.91
CA ALA A 91 17.14 22.70 4.22
C ALA A 91 15.63 22.97 4.34
N MET A 92 14.85 21.91 4.53
CA MET A 92 13.40 21.97 4.71
C MET A 92 12.99 22.14 6.18
N GLY A 93 13.95 22.13 7.11
CA GLY A 93 13.70 22.38 8.54
C GLY A 93 12.83 21.32 9.20
N VAL A 94 12.94 20.06 8.77
CA VAL A 94 12.22 18.93 9.40
C VAL A 94 13.02 18.39 10.59
N ASP A 95 12.34 17.77 11.55
CA ASP A 95 12.98 17.22 12.76
C ASP A 95 13.42 15.75 12.57
N ALA A 96 12.74 15.01 11.69
CA ALA A 96 13.03 13.62 11.37
C ALA A 96 12.47 13.27 9.98
N ILE A 97 12.94 12.17 9.39
CA ILE A 97 12.48 11.68 8.09
C ILE A 97 11.82 10.31 8.26
N PHE A 98 10.55 10.22 7.88
CA PHE A 98 9.80 8.97 7.79
C PHE A 98 9.86 8.40 6.38
N MET A 99 10.22 7.13 6.28
CA MET A 99 10.44 6.41 5.04
C MET A 99 9.74 5.04 5.09
N PRO A 100 8.47 4.95 4.68
CA PRO A 100 7.78 3.68 4.62
C PRO A 100 8.23 2.88 3.39
N SER A 101 8.25 1.55 3.52
CA SER A 101 8.51 0.62 2.43
C SER A 101 7.67 -0.64 2.59
N ILE A 102 7.39 -1.31 1.48
CA ILE A 102 6.67 -2.57 1.46
C ILE A 102 7.68 -3.70 1.36
N ASP A 103 7.78 -4.48 2.43
CA ASP A 103 8.61 -5.69 2.46
C ASP A 103 7.95 -6.81 1.66
N GLU A 104 6.63 -6.95 1.79
CA GLU A 104 5.90 -8.07 1.21
C GLU A 104 4.42 -7.70 0.99
N PHE A 105 3.86 -8.19 -0.12
CA PHE A 105 2.44 -8.10 -0.45
C PHE A 105 1.99 -9.47 -0.93
N GLN A 106 0.86 -9.94 -0.42
CA GLN A 106 0.27 -11.21 -0.81
C GLN A 106 -1.21 -11.01 -1.10
N LEU A 107 -1.68 -11.68 -2.16
CA LEU A 107 -3.08 -11.72 -2.56
C LEU A 107 -3.57 -13.16 -2.60
N GLY A 108 -4.54 -13.48 -1.75
CA GLY A 108 -5.30 -14.72 -1.79
C GLY A 108 -6.56 -14.54 -2.63
N MET A 109 -6.57 -15.10 -3.84
CA MET A 109 -7.79 -15.13 -4.66
C MET A 109 -8.74 -16.24 -4.19
N PRO A 110 -10.08 -16.00 -4.17
CA PRO A 110 -11.09 -17.00 -3.78
C PRO A 110 -10.90 -18.36 -4.47
N GLN A 111 -10.61 -18.34 -5.77
CA GLN A 111 -10.41 -19.54 -6.58
C GLN A 111 -9.17 -20.36 -6.17
N LYS A 112 -8.17 -19.73 -5.54
CA LYS A 112 -6.94 -20.37 -5.06
C LYS A 112 -7.05 -20.85 -3.62
N THR A 113 -7.62 -20.03 -2.74
CA THR A 113 -7.73 -20.30 -1.31
C THR A 113 -8.89 -21.25 -0.99
N ARG A 114 -9.84 -21.43 -1.94
CA ARG A 114 -11.12 -22.14 -1.74
C ARG A 114 -11.98 -21.50 -0.65
N LEU A 115 -11.75 -20.21 -0.41
CA LEU A 115 -12.56 -19.38 0.47
C LEU A 115 -13.46 -18.49 -0.40
N GLU A 116 -14.62 -18.09 0.14
CA GLU A 116 -15.51 -17.11 -0.51
C GLU A 116 -15.04 -15.67 -0.22
N ALA A 117 -13.73 -15.43 -0.24
CA ALA A 117 -13.13 -14.15 0.14
C ALA A 117 -11.81 -13.87 -0.58
N TYR A 118 -11.54 -12.58 -0.79
CA TYR A 118 -10.22 -12.08 -1.13
C TYR A 118 -9.43 -11.83 0.14
N GLU A 119 -8.18 -12.26 0.15
CA GLU A 119 -7.27 -12.03 1.27
C GLU A 119 -6.14 -11.12 0.82
N VAL A 120 -5.93 -10.01 1.53
CA VAL A 120 -4.79 -9.14 1.30
C VAL A 120 -3.97 -9.10 2.57
N TRP A 121 -2.68 -9.40 2.43
CA TRP A 121 -1.71 -9.25 3.49
C TRP A 121 -0.56 -8.39 2.99
N VAL A 122 -0.25 -7.34 3.73
CA VAL A 122 0.85 -6.42 3.40
C VAL A 122 1.73 -6.25 4.63
N LYS A 123 3.04 -6.39 4.44
CA LYS A 123 4.05 -6.15 5.44
C LYS A 123 4.85 -4.92 5.06
N TYR A 124 4.91 -3.97 5.97
CA TYR A 124 5.67 -2.75 5.84
C TYR A 124 6.89 -2.77 6.74
N ASN A 125 7.98 -2.20 6.24
CA ASN A 125 9.05 -1.68 7.09
C ASN A 125 8.93 -0.16 7.16
N MET A 126 8.71 0.33 8.37
CA MET A 126 8.58 1.74 8.71
C MET A 126 9.92 2.21 9.26
N ARG A 127 10.56 3.15 8.57
CA ARG A 127 11.85 3.71 8.99
C ARG A 127 11.71 5.16 9.40
N LEU A 128 12.39 5.52 10.49
CA LEU A 128 12.57 6.88 10.96
C LEU A 128 14.06 7.18 11.11
N THR A 129 14.51 8.28 10.51
CA THR A 129 15.91 8.75 10.61
C THR A 129 15.98 10.21 11.04
N GLY A 130 17.13 10.62 11.54
CA GLY A 130 17.50 12.03 11.65
C GLY A 130 17.70 12.66 10.28
N THR A 131 17.83 13.98 10.25
CA THR A 131 18.02 14.75 9.01
C THR A 131 19.37 14.52 8.34
N ASP A 132 20.37 14.10 9.12
CA ASP A 132 21.71 13.70 8.68
C ASP A 132 21.79 12.23 8.23
N GLY A 133 20.65 11.52 8.22
CA GLY A 133 20.57 10.09 7.92
C GLY A 133 20.92 9.18 9.10
N SER A 134 21.13 9.72 10.30
CA SER A 134 21.30 8.91 11.51
C SER A 134 20.06 8.06 11.78
N TYR A 135 20.28 6.82 12.20
CA TYR A 135 19.20 5.90 12.54
C TYR A 135 18.48 6.36 13.83
N ILE A 136 17.14 6.40 13.79
CA ILE A 136 16.30 6.59 14.99
C ILE A 136 15.58 5.28 15.32
N ALA A 137 14.78 4.76 14.39
CA ALA A 137 13.99 3.55 14.60
C ALA A 137 13.59 2.88 13.29
N ASP A 138 13.49 1.56 13.31
CA ASP A 138 12.79 0.75 12.29
C ASP A 138 11.79 -0.17 13.00
N TRP A 139 10.57 -0.26 12.47
CA TRP A 139 9.58 -1.23 12.95
C TRP A 139 8.77 -1.83 11.82
N VAL A 140 8.20 -3.00 12.07
CA VAL A 140 7.37 -3.72 11.10
C VAL A 140 5.91 -3.52 11.45
N MET A 141 5.09 -3.26 10.43
CA MET A 141 3.63 -3.27 10.56
C MET A 141 3.02 -4.18 9.51
N THR A 142 1.98 -4.90 9.89
CA THR A 142 1.22 -5.77 8.98
C THR A 142 -0.21 -5.30 8.87
N ALA A 143 -0.73 -5.29 7.65
CA ALA A 143 -2.13 -5.08 7.33
C ALA A 143 -2.69 -6.41 6.83
N TYR A 144 -3.79 -6.89 7.40
CA TYR A 144 -4.45 -8.11 6.94
C TYR A 144 -5.96 -7.91 6.87
N VAL A 145 -6.54 -8.27 5.74
CA VAL A 145 -8.00 -8.36 5.59
C VAL A 145 -8.38 -9.64 4.87
N ASN A 146 -9.48 -10.22 5.34
CA ASN A 146 -10.26 -11.23 4.66
C ASN A 146 -11.62 -10.61 4.29
N ALA A 147 -11.80 -10.25 3.02
CA ALA A 147 -12.98 -9.55 2.51
C ALA A 147 -13.87 -10.53 1.73
N THR A 148 -15.06 -10.84 2.27
CA THR A 148 -16.01 -11.75 1.63
C THR A 148 -16.50 -11.22 0.30
N VAL A 149 -16.60 -12.09 -0.70
CA VAL A 149 -17.11 -11.74 -2.02
C VAL A 149 -18.60 -11.41 -1.93
N GLY A 150 -18.94 -10.14 -2.13
CA GLY A 150 -20.33 -9.71 -2.26
C GLY A 150 -20.82 -9.88 -3.71
N GLY A 151 -21.95 -10.59 -3.91
CA GLY A 151 -22.77 -10.58 -5.13
C GLY A 151 -22.02 -10.38 -6.47
N LEU A 152 -22.56 -9.52 -7.35
CA LEU A 152 -22.10 -9.26 -8.72
C LEU A 152 -20.73 -8.52 -8.83
N SER A 153 -19.74 -8.85 -8.00
CA SER A 153 -18.40 -8.26 -8.05
C SER A 153 -17.53 -8.91 -9.13
N THR A 154 -16.69 -8.10 -9.80
CA THR A 154 -15.61 -8.62 -10.66
C THR A 154 -14.39 -8.96 -9.83
N ALA A 155 -13.42 -9.67 -10.42
CA ALA A 155 -12.16 -9.94 -9.75
C ALA A 155 -11.40 -8.65 -9.42
N GLU A 156 -11.38 -7.70 -10.35
CA GLU A 156 -10.74 -6.40 -10.18
C GLU A 156 -11.37 -5.61 -9.03
N SER A 157 -12.70 -5.54 -8.95
CA SER A 157 -13.38 -4.85 -7.84
C SER A 157 -13.13 -5.53 -6.51
N GLY A 158 -13.11 -6.87 -6.47
CA GLY A 158 -12.83 -7.62 -5.25
C GLY A 158 -11.40 -7.43 -4.73
N ILE A 159 -10.43 -7.39 -5.64
CA ILE A 159 -9.02 -7.08 -5.31
C ILE A 159 -8.90 -5.65 -4.76
N ASN A 160 -9.50 -4.66 -5.44
CA ASN A 160 -9.49 -3.27 -4.98
C ASN A 160 -10.10 -3.15 -3.57
N ASP A 161 -11.29 -3.70 -3.36
CA ASP A 161 -12.01 -3.57 -2.10
C ASP A 161 -11.25 -4.23 -0.94
N ALA A 162 -10.65 -5.40 -1.17
CA ALA A 162 -9.83 -6.08 -0.17
C ALA A 162 -8.55 -5.29 0.16
N ALA A 163 -7.87 -4.73 -0.85
CA ALA A 163 -6.68 -3.93 -0.66
C ALA A 163 -6.98 -2.63 0.12
N VAL A 164 -8.03 -1.91 -0.26
CA VAL A 164 -8.49 -0.71 0.45
C VAL A 164 -8.86 -1.04 1.89
N ALA A 165 -9.56 -2.15 2.13
CA ALA A 165 -9.92 -2.59 3.47
C ALA A 165 -8.68 -2.90 4.33
N ALA A 166 -7.67 -3.61 3.79
CA ALA A 166 -6.41 -3.86 4.48
C ALA A 166 -5.71 -2.53 4.85
N LEU A 167 -5.67 -1.57 3.93
CA LEU A 167 -5.05 -0.27 4.18
C LEU A 167 -5.81 0.59 5.18
N ARG A 168 -7.14 0.47 5.27
CA ARG A 168 -7.93 1.11 6.33
C ARG A 168 -7.67 0.51 7.71
N ASP A 169 -7.47 -0.81 7.80
CA ASP A 169 -7.04 -1.46 9.04
C ASP A 169 -5.66 -0.95 9.46
N LEU A 170 -4.72 -0.87 8.51
CA LEU A 170 -3.40 -0.29 8.73
C LEU A 170 -3.48 1.15 9.24
N ALA A 171 -4.31 2.00 8.62
CA ALA A 171 -4.51 3.39 9.04
C ALA A 171 -4.90 3.49 10.52
N SER A 172 -5.83 2.63 10.92
CA SER A 172 -6.39 2.59 12.28
C SER A 172 -5.30 2.18 13.27
N ASN A 173 -4.54 1.12 12.96
CA ASN A 173 -3.48 0.60 13.83
C ASN A 173 -2.25 1.51 13.88
N PHE A 174 -1.85 2.11 12.76
CA PHE A 174 -0.67 3.00 12.66
C PHE A 174 -0.76 4.19 13.61
N SER A 175 -1.93 4.83 13.70
CA SER A 175 -2.13 6.00 14.56
C SER A 175 -1.97 5.71 16.07
N ILE A 176 -2.08 4.44 16.47
CA ILE A 176 -2.02 4.00 17.87
C ILE A 176 -0.62 3.49 18.24
N SER A 177 0.10 2.92 17.28
CA SER A 177 1.38 2.24 17.53
C SER A 177 2.63 3.04 17.12
N PHE A 178 2.45 4.27 16.63
CA PHE A 178 3.56 5.15 16.23
C PHE A 178 4.35 5.66 17.43
#